data_AF-A0A6V2W1R9-F1
#
_entry.id   AF-A0A6V2W1R9-F1
#
_cell.length_a   1.000
_cell.length_b   1.000
_cell.length_c   1.000
_cell.angle_alpha   90.00
_cell.angle_beta   90.00
_cell.angle_gamma   90.00
#
_symmetry.space_group_name_H-M   'P 1'
#
loop_
_entity.id
_entity.type
_entity.pdbx_description
1 polymer ?
#
loop_
_entity_poly.entity_id
_entity_poly.type
_entity_poly.pdbx_seq_one_letter_code
_entity_poly.pdbx_strand_id
1 'polypeptide(L)'
;MLSKNTAVILPTLNSPRKIKGTYALLNKRLGKKAAADLLLKNPGVLVCSPEGLEKQSDDDILKAADLVESLEKNKPLINGALFVVLLGVVAAFGYRIATVASGETALDLGPL
;
A
#
# COMPACT_ATOMS: atom_id res chain seq x y z
N MET A 1 12.05 -3.11 -9.64
CA MET A 1 12.13 -1.71 -9.18
C MET A 1 10.99 -0.86 -9.74
N LEU A 2 10.83 -0.77 -11.06
CA LEU A 2 9.75 0.01 -11.70
C LEU A 2 8.33 -0.43 -11.31
N SER A 3 8.10 -1.74 -11.17
CA SER A 3 6.84 -2.30 -10.70
C SER A 3 6.51 -1.96 -9.24
N LYS A 4 7.51 -1.57 -8.44
CA LYS A 4 7.31 -1.21 -7.03
C LYS A 4 6.82 0.23 -6.86
N ASN A 5 7.30 1.14 -7.72
CA ASN A 5 6.85 2.52 -7.73
C ASN A 5 7.09 3.18 -9.10
N THR A 6 6.04 3.25 -9.92
CA THR A 6 6.08 3.90 -11.25
C THR A 6 6.19 5.42 -11.16
N ALA A 7 5.79 6.03 -10.04
CA ALA A 7 5.89 7.48 -9.86
C ALA A 7 7.35 7.97 -9.88
N VAL A 8 8.33 7.08 -9.68
CA VAL A 8 9.75 7.41 -9.80
C VAL A 8 10.14 7.86 -11.20
N ILE A 9 9.54 7.27 -12.26
CA ILE A 9 9.88 7.59 -13.66
C ILE A 9 8.86 8.47 -14.36
N LEU A 10 7.66 8.61 -13.80
CA LEU A 10 6.62 9.41 -14.43
C LEU A 10 6.99 10.90 -14.35
N PRO A 11 7.19 11.59 -15.50
CA PRO A 11 7.65 12.98 -15.52
C PRO A 11 6.68 13.95 -14.85
N THR A 12 5.39 13.58 -14.78
CA THR A 12 4.34 14.35 -14.11
C THR A 12 4.43 14.28 -12.58
N LEU A 13 5.08 13.26 -12.02
CA LEU A 13 5.14 13.00 -10.58
C LEU A 13 6.56 13.17 -10.01
N ASN A 14 7.59 13.07 -10.85
CA ASN A 14 8.98 13.22 -10.44
C ASN A 14 9.85 13.89 -11.51
N SER A 15 11.04 14.36 -11.12
CA SER A 15 11.99 14.98 -12.04
C SER A 15 13.41 14.44 -11.81
N PRO A 16 14.27 14.41 -12.86
CA PRO A 16 15.65 13.97 -12.74
C PRO A 16 16.44 14.74 -11.68
N ARG A 17 16.16 16.04 -11.52
CA ARG A 17 16.78 16.90 -10.51
C ARG A 17 16.44 16.42 -9.10
N LYS A 18 15.16 16.11 -8.83
CA LYS A 18 14.71 15.62 -7.53
C LYS A 18 15.32 14.25 -7.23
N ILE A 19 15.25 13.31 -8.17
CA ILE A 19 15.82 11.96 -8.03
C ILE A 19 17.31 12.04 -7.68
N LYS A 20 18.07 12.84 -8.44
CA LYS A 20 19.52 12.99 -8.22
C LYS A 20 19.83 13.65 -6.88
N GLY A 21 19.08 14.67 -6.48
CA GLY A 21 19.23 15.36 -5.20
C GLY A 21 18.96 14.42 -4.02
N THR A 22 17.84 13.69 -4.07
CA THR A 22 17.44 12.75 -3.02
C THR A 22 18.42 11.58 -2.93
N TYR A 23 18.90 11.06 -4.06
CA TYR A 23 19.92 10.01 -4.07
C TYR A 23 21.28 10.48 -3.52
N ALA A 24 21.71 11.70 -3.87
CA ALA A 24 22.94 12.28 -3.33
C ALA A 24 22.85 12.44 -1.80
N LEU A 25 21.69 12.86 -1.29
CA LEU A 25 21.42 12.97 0.13
C LEU A 25 21.52 11.61 0.85
N LEU A 26 20.84 10.59 0.32
CA LEU A 26 20.87 9.24 0.86
C LEU A 26 22.29 8.66 0.89
N ASN A 27 23.06 8.87 -0.19
CA ASN A 27 24.46 8.45 -0.24
C ASN A 27 25.33 9.16 0.80
N LYS A 28 25.07 10.44 1.07
CA LYS A 28 25.81 11.22 2.07
C LYS A 28 25.51 10.74 3.49
N ARG A 29 24.26 10.34 3.76
CA ARG A 29 23.78 9.93 5.10
C ARG A 29 24.09 8.47 5.42
N LEU A 30 23.70 7.56 4.53
CA LEU A 30 23.73 6.12 4.76
C LEU A 30 24.95 5.43 4.13
N GLY A 31 25.63 6.11 3.21
CA GLY A 31 26.68 5.53 2.38
C GLY A 31 26.12 4.77 1.15
N LYS A 32 26.96 4.60 0.13
CA LYS A 32 26.55 4.06 -1.19
C LYS A 32 25.87 2.69 -1.12
N LYS A 33 26.39 1.78 -0.29
CA LYS A 33 25.89 0.41 -0.20
C LYS A 33 24.50 0.36 0.44
N ALA A 34 24.36 0.97 1.62
CA ALA A 34 23.07 1.00 2.32
C ALA A 34 22.01 1.80 1.55
N ALA A 35 22.40 2.89 0.87
CA ALA A 35 21.49 3.62 -0.01
C ALA A 35 21.00 2.76 -1.19
N ALA A 36 21.88 1.95 -1.81
CA ALA A 36 21.48 1.04 -2.88
C ALA A 36 20.52 -0.04 -2.38
N ASP A 37 20.82 -0.65 -1.22
CA ASP A 37 19.97 -1.66 -0.59
C ASP A 37 18.58 -1.09 -0.24
N LEU A 38 18.54 0.13 0.30
CA LEU A 38 17.30 0.85 0.58
C LEU A 38 16.46 1.08 -0.70
N LEU A 39 17.09 1.46 -1.81
CA LEU A 39 16.38 1.68 -3.07
C LEU A 39 15.84 0.38 -3.69
N LEU A 40 16.50 -0.75 -3.46
CA LEU A 40 15.99 -2.07 -3.86
C LEU A 40 14.74 -2.45 -3.07
N LYS A 41 14.73 -2.13 -1.76
CA LYS A 41 13.56 -2.36 -0.89
C LYS A 41 12.42 -1.40 -1.23
N ASN A 42 12.68 -0.10 -1.22
CA ASN A 42 11.70 0.95 -1.42
C ASN A 42 12.21 2.08 -2.36
N PRO A 43 12.00 1.97 -3.68
CA PRO A 43 12.38 3.02 -4.62
C PRO A 43 11.52 4.29 -4.50
N GLY A 44 10.40 4.24 -3.78
CA GLY A 44 9.51 5.38 -3.58
C GLY A 44 10.15 6.54 -2.82
N VAL A 45 11.21 6.28 -2.06
CA VAL A 45 11.99 7.33 -1.38
C VAL A 45 12.54 8.37 -2.36
N LEU A 46 12.78 8.01 -3.63
CA LEU A 46 13.24 8.93 -4.67
C LEU A 46 12.17 9.93 -5.16
N VAL A 47 10.91 9.72 -4.81
CA VAL A 47 9.81 10.65 -5.10
C VAL A 47 9.72 11.73 -4.02
N CYS A 48 10.26 11.46 -2.83
CA CYS A 48 10.36 12.45 -1.76
C CYS A 48 11.28 13.60 -2.18
N SER A 49 10.95 14.81 -1.74
CA SER A 49 11.83 15.96 -1.92
C SER A 49 13.04 15.85 -0.99
N PRO A 50 14.24 16.27 -1.41
CA PRO A 50 15.44 16.26 -0.56
C PRO A 50 15.21 16.99 0.76
N GLU A 51 14.53 18.14 0.71
CA GLU A 51 14.25 18.99 1.88
C GLU A 51 13.28 18.33 2.87
N GLY A 52 12.39 17.47 2.37
CA GLY A 52 11.49 16.68 3.22
C GLY A 52 12.22 15.53 3.88
N LEU A 53 13.12 14.88 3.13
CA LEU A 53 13.90 13.75 3.61
C LEU A 53 14.98 14.16 4.61
N GLU A 54 15.54 15.37 4.49
CA GLU A 54 16.47 15.95 5.48
C GLU A 54 15.89 16.06 6.89
N LYS A 55 14.57 16.26 7.01
CA LYS A 55 13.89 16.41 8.30
C LYS A 55 13.61 15.06 8.98
N GLN A 56 13.76 13.95 8.26
CA GLN A 56 13.53 12.61 8.82
C GLN A 56 14.82 12.00 9.33
N SER A 57 14.71 11.15 10.35
CA SER A 57 15.84 10.39 10.88
C SER A 57 16.22 9.24 9.93
N ASP A 58 17.48 8.80 9.99
CA ASP A 58 17.95 7.66 9.19
C ASP A 58 17.19 6.37 9.54
N ASP A 59 16.88 6.18 10.82
CA ASP A 59 16.12 5.03 11.33
C ASP A 59 14.70 4.99 10.76
N ASP A 60 14.01 6.13 10.65
CA ASP A 60 12.65 6.18 10.09
C ASP A 60 12.66 5.86 8.60
N ILE A 61 13.68 6.32 7.88
CA ILE A 61 13.87 6.03 6.45
C ILE A 61 14.10 4.53 6.23
N LEU A 62 14.92 3.89 7.08
CA LEU A 62 15.18 2.45 7.03
C LEU A 62 13.95 1.62 7.43
N LYS A 63 13.26 1.99 8.51
CA LYS A 63 12.00 1.34 8.93
C LYS A 63 10.93 1.41 7.86
N ALA A 64 10.81 2.56 7.18
CA ALA A 64 9.87 2.70 6.07
C ALA A 64 10.22 1.76 4.90
N ALA A 65 11.52 1.53 4.64
CA ALA A 65 11.95 0.57 3.63
C ALA A 65 11.61 -0.88 4.01
N ASP A 66 11.84 -1.26 5.27
CA ASP A 66 11.53 -2.61 5.79
C ASP A 66 10.02 -2.87 5.86
N LEU A 67 9.21 -1.84 6.14
CA LEU A 67 7.75 -1.94 6.10
C LEU A 67 7.25 -2.21 4.67
N VAL A 68 7.76 -1.48 3.67
CA VAL A 68 7.38 -1.67 2.27
C VAL A 68 7.77 -3.08 1.79
N GLU A 69 8.96 -3.55 2.16
CA GLU A 69 9.39 -4.91 1.85
C GLU A 69 8.47 -5.97 2.50
N SER A 70 8.10 -5.75 3.77
CA SER A 70 7.17 -6.63 4.49
C SER A 70 5.77 -6.64 3.87
N LEU A 71 5.27 -5.49 3.42
CA LEU A 71 3.98 -5.37 2.74
C LEU A 71 4.00 -6.08 1.38
N GLU A 72 5.08 -5.95 0.60
CA GLU A 72 5.20 -6.68 -0.66
C GLU A 72 5.26 -8.19 -0.45
N LYS A 73 6.01 -8.65 0.55
CA LYS A 73 6.12 -10.08 0.88
C LYS A 73 4.77 -10.67 1.32
N ASN A 74 3.96 -9.90 2.05
CA ASN A 74 2.66 -10.32 2.56
C ASN A 74 1.49 -9.89 1.65
N LYS A 75 1.75 -9.30 0.49
CA LYS A 75 0.71 -8.85 -0.46
C LYS A 75 -0.36 -9.89 -0.78
N PRO A 76 -0.04 -11.18 -1.06
CA PRO A 76 -1.08 -12.18 -1.29
C PRO A 76 -1.94 -12.46 -0.04
N LEU A 77 -1.33 -12.40 1.15
CA LEU A 77 -2.04 -12.59 2.42
C LEU A 77 -2.98 -11.40 2.72
N ILE A 78 -2.50 -10.16 2.54
CA ILE A 78 -3.29 -8.94 2.77
C ILE A 78 -4.46 -8.88 1.78
N ASN A 79 -4.20 -9.15 0.50
CA ASN A 79 -5.27 -9.18 -0.52
C ASN A 79 -6.26 -10.32 -0.25
N GLY A 80 -5.78 -11.48 0.19
CA GLY A 80 -6.63 -12.60 0.59
C GLY A 80 -7.52 -12.25 1.78
N ALA A 81 -6.97 -11.62 2.82
CA ALA A 81 -7.72 -11.18 3.98
C ALA A 81 -8.80 -10.15 3.62
N LEU A 82 -8.46 -9.16 2.78
CA LEU A 82 -9.42 -8.18 2.29
C LEU A 82 -10.56 -8.83 1.48
N PHE A 83 -10.22 -9.81 0.63
CA PHE A 83 -11.21 -10.54 -0.15
C PHE A 83 -12.16 -11.36 0.73
N VAL A 84 -11.64 -12.02 1.77
CA VAL A 84 -12.46 -12.77 2.75
C VAL A 84 -13.40 -11.84 3.51
N VAL A 85 -12.91 -10.68 3.96
CA VAL A 85 -13.76 -9.67 4.63
C VAL A 85 -14.86 -9.18 3.70
N LEU A 86 -14.53 -8.89 2.43
CA LEU A 86 -15.51 -8.48 1.44
C LEU A 86 -16.58 -9.56 1.22
N LEU A 87 -16.17 -10.82 1.06
CA LEU A 87 -17.11 -11.95 0.95
C LEU A 87 -18.00 -12.08 2.18
N GLY A 88 -17.46 -11.91 3.39
CA GLY A 88 -18.24 -11.93 4.62
C GLY A 88 -19.31 -10.83 4.66
N VAL A 89 -18.96 -9.61 4.23
CA VAL A 89 -19.91 -8.49 4.13
C VAL A 89 -20.99 -8.80 3.10
N VAL A 90 -20.61 -9.23 1.89
CA VAL A 90 -21.58 -9.59 0.83
C VAL A 90 -22.50 -10.72 1.28
N ALA A 91 -21.96 -11.75 1.94
CA ALA A 91 -22.75 -12.85 2.48
C ALA A 91 -23.72 -12.40 3.58
N ALA A 92 -23.30 -11.51 4.48
CA ALA A 92 -24.16 -10.95 5.51
C ALA A 92 -25.30 -10.10 4.92
N PHE A 93 -25.01 -9.30 3.89
CA PHE A 93 -26.05 -8.56 3.15
C PHE A 93 -27.00 -9.49 2.41
N GLY A 94 -26.47 -10.50 1.70
CA GLY A 94 -27.29 -11.51 1.02
C GLY A 94 -28.20 -12.28 1.97
N TYR A 95 -27.67 -12.68 3.14
CA TYR A 95 -28.46 -13.32 4.20
C TYR A 95 -29.57 -12.41 4.73
N ARG A 96 -29.28 -11.12 4.95
CA ARG A 96 -30.31 -10.14 5.36
C ARG A 96 -31.40 -9.96 4.31
N ILE A 97 -31.04 -9.87 3.04
CA ILE A 97 -32.03 -9.74 1.95
C ILE A 97 -32.89 -11.01 1.86
N ALA A 98 -32.28 -12.20 1.91
CA ALA A 98 -32.99 -13.47 1.84
C ALA A 98 -33.93 -13.69 3.03
N THR A 99 -33.52 -13.29 4.23
CA THR A 99 -34.34 -13.41 5.45
C THR A 99 -35.50 -12.43 5.49
N VAL A 100 -35.34 -11.20 4.98
CA VAL A 100 -36.45 -10.25 4.82
C VAL A 100 -37.44 -10.73 3.76
N ALA A 101 -36.95 -11.17 2.60
CA ALA A 101 -37.80 -11.70 1.53
C ALA A 101 -38.57 -12.97 1.93
N SER A 102 -37.97 -13.82 2.77
CA SER A 102 -38.64 -15.01 3.32
C SER A 102 -39.63 -14.68 4.45
N GLY A 103 -39.49 -13.51 5.08
CA GLY A 103 -40.42 -13.02 6.09
C GLY A 103 -41.72 -12.46 5.48
N GLU A 104 -41.65 -11.86 4.29
CA GLU A 104 -42.84 -11.37 3.57
C GLU A 104 -43.73 -12.50 3.05
N THR A 105 -43.17 -13.65 2.66
CA THR A 105 -43.95 -14.79 2.16
C THR A 105 -44.66 -15.58 3.26
N ALA A 106 -44.26 -15.45 4.53
CA ALA A 106 -44.88 -16.14 5.66
C ALA A 106 -46.11 -15.41 6.24
N LEU A 107 -46.30 -14.12 5.93
CA LEU A 107 -47.40 -13.29 6.44
C LEU A 107 -48.63 -13.23 5.51
N ASP A 108 -48.53 -13.76 4.28
CA ASP A 108 -49.58 -13.66 3.25
C ASP A 108 -50.40 -14.96 3.06
N LEU A 109 -50.32 -15.88 4.02
CA LEU A 109 -51.23 -17.05 4.11
C LEU A 109 -52.02 -16.97 5.42
N GLY A 110 -52.86 -15.94 5.54
CA GLY A 110 -53.92 -15.90 6.55
C GLY A 110 -54.97 -17.00 6.28
N PRO A 111 -55.57 -17.60 7.33
CA PRO A 111 -56.49 -18.72 7.16
C PRO A 111 -57.79 -18.26 6.48
N LEU A 112 -58.20 -19.01 5.45
CA LEU A 112 -59.56 -18.99 4.87
C LEU A 112 -60.61 -19.43 5.90
#